data_AF-A0A517M8L4-F1
#
_entry.id   AF-A0A517M8L4-F1
#
_cell.length_a   1.000
_cell.length_b   1.000
_cell.length_c   1.000
_cell.angle_alpha   90.00
_cell.angle_beta   90.00
_cell.angle_gamma   90.00
#
_symmetry.space_group_name_H-M   'P 1'
#
loop_
_entity.id
_entity.type
_entity.pdbx_description
1 polymer ?
#
loop_
_entity_poly.entity_id
_entity_poly.type
_entity_poly.pdbx_seq_one_letter_code
_entity_poly.pdbx_strand_id
1 'polypeptide(L)'
;MTPKPLSSDITDALHAAGDQPLPVVDPSNQKVYFLIDEQLHRRAMAALQQQNAMVSIDRGLQGEGMTLEESQRRNHQALQQPQ
;
A
#
# COMPACT_ATOMS: atom_id res chain seq x y z
N MET A 1 4.70 18.25 -7.33
CA MET A 1 4.54 19.05 -6.10
C MET A 1 5.90 19.18 -5.45
N THR A 2 6.31 20.39 -5.08
CA THR A 2 7.56 20.59 -4.33
C THR A 2 7.26 20.37 -2.84
N PRO A 3 7.93 19.41 -2.15
CA PRO A 3 7.69 19.18 -0.74
C PRO A 3 8.12 20.41 0.08
N LYS A 4 7.30 20.78 1.07
CA LYS A 4 7.66 21.83 2.02
C LYS A 4 8.65 21.25 3.05
N PRO A 5 9.70 21.99 3.41
CA PRO A 5 10.63 21.54 4.45
C PRO A 5 9.91 21.44 5.81
N LEU A 6 10.33 20.47 6.61
CA LEU A 6 9.92 20.35 8.00
C LEU A 6 10.67 21.37 8.86
N SER A 7 10.16 21.64 10.08
CA SER A 7 10.94 22.38 11.07
C SER A 7 12.19 21.59 11.47
N SER A 8 13.21 22.29 11.99
CA SER A 8 14.44 21.68 12.52
C SER A 8 14.12 20.59 13.54
N ASP A 9 13.24 20.89 14.49
CA ASP A 9 12.94 20.02 15.63
C ASP A 9 12.33 18.68 15.17
N ILE A 10 11.47 18.72 14.15
CA ILE A 10 10.87 17.51 13.57
C ILE A 10 11.92 16.74 12.77
N THR A 11 12.79 17.44 12.04
CA THR A 11 13.86 16.82 11.25
C THR A 11 14.85 16.08 12.15
N ASP A 12 15.24 16.68 13.27
CA ASP A 12 16.15 16.10 14.24
C ASP A 12 15.51 14.91 14.96
N ALA A 13 14.24 15.05 15.35
CA ALA A 13 13.48 13.96 15.96
C ALA A 13 13.30 12.76 15.02
N LEU A 14 13.07 13.01 13.71
CA LEU A 14 12.95 11.96 12.71
C LEU A 14 14.29 11.23 12.50
N HIS A 15 15.39 11.97 12.42
CA HIS A 15 16.73 11.38 12.34
C HIS A 15 17.08 10.54 13.58
N ALA A 16 16.71 11.02 14.78
CA ALA A 16 16.93 10.29 16.02
C ALA A 16 16.06 9.02 16.15
N ALA A 17 14.85 9.04 15.58
CA ALA A 17 13.96 7.89 15.55
C ALA A 17 14.43 6.78 14.60
N GLY A 18 15.22 7.12 13.58
CA GLY A 18 15.73 6.18 12.58
C GLY A 18 14.59 5.50 11.82
N ASP A 19 14.57 4.17 11.82
CA ASP A 19 13.53 3.36 11.16
C ASP A 19 12.19 3.31 11.94
N GLN A 20 12.05 4.03 13.06
CA GLN A 20 10.82 4.04 13.86
C GLN A 20 9.88 5.20 13.47
N PRO A 21 8.55 4.97 13.43
CA PRO A 21 7.58 6.05 13.24
C PRO A 21 7.64 7.08 14.37
N LEU A 22 7.67 8.37 14.02
CA LEU A 22 7.66 9.48 14.98
C LEU A 22 6.22 9.93 15.27
N PRO A 23 5.69 9.77 16.49
CA PRO A 23 4.38 10.29 16.85
C PRO A 23 4.42 11.81 17.03
N VAL A 24 3.47 12.52 16.39
CA VAL A 24 3.29 13.96 16.48
C VAL A 24 1.84 14.24 16.83
N VAL A 25 1.63 15.01 17.89
CA VAL A 25 0.29 15.43 18.32
C VAL A 25 -0.08 16.72 17.60
N ASP A 26 -1.22 16.74 16.93
CA ASP A 26 -1.81 17.98 16.41
C ASP A 26 -2.54 18.70 17.56
N PRO A 27 -2.05 19.88 17.99
CA PRO A 27 -2.64 20.58 19.13
C PRO A 27 -4.07 21.08 18.85
N SER A 28 -4.48 21.21 17.59
CA SER A 28 -5.80 21.73 17.22
C SER A 28 -6.92 20.74 17.44
N ASN A 29 -6.63 19.43 17.37
CA ASN A 29 -7.63 18.36 17.42
C ASN A 29 -7.22 17.17 18.29
N GLN A 30 -6.06 17.23 18.94
CA GLN A 30 -5.48 16.19 19.80
C GLN A 30 -5.29 14.83 19.10
N LYS A 31 -5.28 14.80 17.77
CA LYS A 31 -4.98 13.59 17.01
C LYS A 31 -3.49 13.34 16.99
N VAL A 32 -3.14 12.05 17.04
CA VAL A 32 -1.76 11.58 16.89
C VAL A 32 -1.54 11.18 15.44
N TYR A 33 -0.57 11.83 14.81
CA TYR A 33 -0.07 11.50 13.49
C TYR A 33 1.27 10.77 13.65
N PHE A 34 1.59 9.88 12.71
CA PHE A 34 2.90 9.24 12.65
C PHE A 34 3.63 9.71 11.41
N LEU A 35 4.81 10.29 11.60
CA LEU A 35 5.71 10.66 10.52
C LEU A 35 6.68 9.51 10.28
N ILE A 36 6.85 9.17 9.00
CA ILE A 36 7.80 8.17 8.52
C ILE A 36 8.52 8.74 7.30
N ASP A 37 9.76 8.30 7.08
CA ASP A 37 10.45 8.61 5.84
C ASP A 37 9.86 7.85 4.64
N GLU A 38 10.20 8.30 3.44
CA GLU A 38 9.70 7.72 2.20
C GLU A 38 10.18 6.26 2.01
N GLN A 39 11.39 5.93 2.46
CA GLN A 39 11.97 4.61 2.29
C GLN A 39 11.23 3.57 3.16
N LEU A 40 10.91 3.90 4.40
CA LEU A 40 10.09 3.11 5.31
C LEU A 40 8.68 2.95 4.74
N HIS A 41 8.07 4.02 4.23
CA HIS A 41 6.76 3.94 3.56
C HIS A 41 6.77 2.96 2.38
N ARG A 42 7.75 3.07 1.47
CA ARG A 42 7.88 2.18 0.31
C ARG A 42 8.08 0.72 0.73
N ARG A 43 8.93 0.44 1.73
CA ARG A 43 9.15 -0.90 2.27
C ARG A 43 7.85 -1.49 2.84
N ALA A 44 7.13 -0.71 3.65
CA ALA A 44 5.87 -1.15 4.25
C ALA A 44 4.80 -1.46 3.19
N MET A 45 4.65 -0.59 2.19
CA MET A 45 3.69 -0.81 1.11
C MET A 45 4.04 -2.03 0.24
N ALA A 46 5.32 -2.25 -0.06
CA ALA A 46 5.77 -3.43 -0.79
C ALA A 46 5.47 -4.73 0.00
N ALA A 47 5.77 -4.74 1.31
CA ALA A 47 5.46 -5.88 2.17
C ALA A 47 3.94 -6.16 2.24
N LEU A 48 3.12 -5.11 2.33
CA LEU A 48 1.66 -5.24 2.33
C LEU A 48 1.14 -5.78 0.99
N GLN A 49 1.67 -5.31 -0.14
CA GLN A 49 1.32 -5.83 -1.46
C GLN A 49 1.66 -7.32 -1.59
N GLN A 50 2.82 -7.73 -1.09
CA GLN A 50 3.22 -9.13 -1.09
C GLN A 50 2.30 -10.01 -0.24
N GLN A 51 1.90 -9.55 0.95
CA GLN A 51 0.94 -10.26 1.79
C GLN A 51 -0.44 -10.38 1.11
N ASN A 52 -0.93 -9.30 0.51
CA ASN A 52 -2.20 -9.31 -0.23
C ASN A 52 -2.13 -10.24 -1.45
N ALA A 53 -0.99 -10.30 -2.13
CA ALA A 53 -0.77 -11.24 -3.22
C ALA A 53 -0.85 -12.70 -2.74
N MET A 54 -0.22 -13.03 -1.62
CA MET A 54 -0.31 -14.37 -1.02
C MET A 54 -1.74 -14.76 -0.65
N VAL A 55 -2.49 -13.85 -0.02
CA VAL A 55 -3.91 -14.07 0.32
C VAL A 55 -4.78 -14.24 -0.94
N SER A 56 -4.43 -13.55 -2.03
CA SER A 56 -5.17 -13.65 -3.30
C SER A 56 -4.86 -14.96 -4.02
N ILE A 57 -3.62 -15.46 -3.93
CA ILE A 57 -3.23 -16.79 -4.41
C ILE A 57 -3.97 -17.87 -3.61
N ASP A 58 -4.00 -17.77 -2.29
CA ASP A 58 -4.71 -18.73 -1.43
C ASP A 58 -6.22 -18.75 -1.72
N ARG A 59 -6.84 -17.57 -1.87
CA ARG A 59 -8.23 -17.47 -2.34
C ARG A 59 -8.43 -18.01 -3.75
N GLY A 60 -7.47 -17.84 -4.64
CA GLY A 60 -7.50 -18.44 -5.99
C GLY A 60 -7.42 -19.95 -5.96
N LEU A 61 -6.66 -20.53 -5.02
CA LEU A 61 -6.56 -21.97 -4.78
C LEU A 61 -7.82 -22.55 -4.11
N GLN A 62 -8.52 -21.75 -3.30
CA GLN A 62 -9.77 -22.14 -2.64
C GLN A 62 -11.05 -21.82 -3.46
N GLY A 63 -10.94 -21.00 -4.49
CA GLY A 63 -12.07 -20.63 -5.36
C GLY A 63 -12.43 -21.73 -6.36
N GLU A 64 -13.62 -21.63 -6.97
CA GLU A 64 -13.98 -22.48 -8.11
C GLU A 64 -13.04 -22.19 -9.28
N GLY A 65 -12.13 -23.12 -9.54
CA GLY A 65 -11.24 -23.07 -10.69
C GLY A 65 -12.04 -23.13 -12.00
N MET A 66 -11.63 -22.32 -12.96
CA MET A 66 -12.18 -22.30 -14.31
C MET A 66 -11.21 -23.02 -15.25
N THR A 67 -11.73 -23.85 -16.16
CA THR A 67 -10.90 -24.49 -17.18
C THR A 67 -10.31 -23.46 -18.15
N LEU A 68 -9.19 -23.81 -18.79
CA LEU A 68 -8.57 -22.94 -19.80
C LEU A 68 -9.54 -22.59 -20.94
N GLU A 69 -10.37 -23.56 -21.38
CA GLU A 69 -11.37 -23.36 -22.42
C GLU A 69 -12.48 -22.38 -22.00
N GLU A 70 -12.97 -22.46 -20.76
CA GLU A 70 -13.97 -21.52 -20.26
C GLU A 70 -13.42 -20.09 -20.12
N SER A 71 -12.15 -19.96 -19.74
CA SER A 71 -11.46 -18.67 -19.70
C SER A 71 -11.33 -18.05 -21.09
N GLN A 72 -10.90 -18.85 -22.07
CA GLN A 72 -10.78 -18.41 -23.46
C GLN A 72 -12.13 -18.00 -24.05
N ARG A 73 -13.20 -18.77 -23.79
CA ARG A 73 -14.55 -18.46 -24.23
C ARG A 73 -15.06 -17.14 -23.63
N ARG A 74 -14.86 -16.90 -22.33
CA ARG A 74 -15.24 -15.64 -21.67
C ARG A 74 -14.48 -14.44 -22.21
N ASN A 75 -13.16 -14.56 -22.38
CA ASN A 75 -12.33 -13.49 -22.93
C ASN A 75 -12.76 -13.15 -24.36
N HIS A 76 -13.05 -14.15 -25.18
CA HIS A 76 -13.52 -13.95 -26.54
C HIS A 76 -14.89 -13.25 -26.57
N GLN A 77 -15.81 -13.62 -25.67
CA GLN A 77 -17.11 -12.95 -25.54
C GLN A 77 -16.99 -11.50 -25.05
N ALA A 78 -16.09 -11.21 -24.10
CA ALA A 78 -15.87 -9.85 -23.60
C ALA A 78 -15.28 -8.92 -24.67
N LEU A 79 -14.42 -9.44 -25.55
CA LEU A 79 -13.83 -8.69 -26.66
C LEU A 79 -14.81 -8.45 -27.83
N GLN A 80 -15.91 -9.20 -27.89
CA GLN A 80 -16.93 -9.07 -28.93
C GLN A 80 -18.09 -8.13 -28.54
N GLN A 81 -18.15 -7.65 -27.29
CA GLN A 81 -19.13 -6.65 -26.89
C GLN A 81 -18.55 -5.25 -27.16
N PRO A 82 -19.15 -4.45 -28.07
CA PRO A 82 -18.77 -3.05 -28.20
C PRO A 82 -19.15 -2.31 -26.90
N GLN A 83 -18.27 -1.43 -26.42
CA GLN A 83 -18.54 -0.55 -25.28
C GLN A 83 -19.76 0.34 -25.51
#